data_AF-A0A1G7GJC4-F1
#
_entry.id   AF-A0A1G7GJC4-F1
#
_cell.length_a   1.000
_cell.length_b   1.000
_cell.length_c   1.000
_cell.angle_alpha   90.00
_cell.angle_beta   90.00
_cell.angle_gamma   90.00
#
_symmetry.space_group_name_H-M   'P 1'
#
loop_
_entity.id
_entity.type
_entity.pdbx_description
1 polymer ?
#
loop_
_entity_poly.entity_id
_entity_poly.type
_entity_poly.pdbx_seq_one_letter_code
_entity_poly.pdbx_strand_id
1 'polypeptide(L)'
;MVDETGRLTFYAEVMGVDAADCSPFCRAKVLPLLQGGRFAVPLDQLRTALHVWLSALGPAVLVCDSPRDAVQLSRLFPDGLPANCSVSVLGFLGKARRRVLNVGRRLHRKHGLRVHHADAKANRIALM
;
A
#
# COMPACT_ATOMS: atom_id res chain seq x y z
N MET A 1 -0.43 3.14 -1.13
CA MET A 1 1.04 3.25 -1.21
C MET A 1 1.48 4.69 -1.23
N VAL A 2 2.70 4.94 -0.79
CA VAL A 2 3.29 6.27 -0.70
C VAL A 2 4.79 6.18 -0.91
N ASP A 3 5.37 7.18 -1.57
CA ASP A 3 6.82 7.27 -1.76
C ASP A 3 7.55 7.74 -0.48
N GLU A 4 8.89 7.68 -0.48
CA GLU A 4 9.71 8.11 0.66
C GLU A 4 9.55 9.61 0.98
N THR A 5 9.20 10.42 -0.03
CA THR A 5 9.02 11.87 0.12
C THR A 5 7.62 12.26 0.59
N GLY A 6 6.65 11.35 0.50
CA GLY A 6 5.25 11.63 0.79
C GLY A 6 4.52 12.46 -0.25
N ARG A 7 5.12 12.66 -1.43
CA ARG A 7 4.56 13.47 -2.52
C ARG A 7 3.73 12.62 -3.47
N LEU A 8 4.17 11.40 -3.74
CA LEU A 8 3.46 10.48 -4.62
C LEU A 8 2.67 9.49 -3.78
N THR A 9 1.37 9.43 -4.02
CA THR A 9 0.45 8.53 -3.34
C THR A 9 -0.35 7.73 -4.36
N PHE A 10 -0.63 6.48 -4.02
CA PHE A 10 -1.54 5.62 -4.76
C PHE A 10 -2.52 5.01 -3.78
N TYR A 11 -3.82 5.13 -4.05
CA TYR A 11 -4.88 4.54 -3.24
C TYR A 11 -6.01 4.06 -4.14
N ALA A 12 -6.46 2.84 -3.91
CA ALA A 12 -7.56 2.19 -4.61
C ALA A 12 -8.18 1.13 -3.70
N GLU A 13 -9.47 0.88 -3.89
CA GLU A 13 -10.28 -0.07 -3.14
C GLU A 13 -10.86 -1.09 -4.13
N VAL A 14 -10.63 -2.38 -3.89
CA VAL A 14 -11.16 -3.42 -4.77
C VAL A 14 -12.67 -3.54 -4.56
N MET A 15 -13.44 -3.43 -5.64
CA MET A 15 -14.87 -3.68 -5.65
C MET A 15 -15.21 -5.17 -5.65
N GLY A 16 -16.44 -5.50 -5.25
CA GLY A 16 -16.97 -6.86 -5.33
C GLY A 16 -16.63 -7.74 -4.13
N VAL A 17 -16.09 -7.17 -3.06
CA VAL A 17 -15.96 -7.85 -1.76
C VAL A 17 -17.27 -7.66 -0.98
N ASP A 18 -17.95 -8.76 -0.66
CA ASP A 18 -19.13 -8.70 0.19
C ASP A 18 -18.72 -8.37 1.64
N ALA A 19 -19.45 -7.43 2.26
CA ALA A 19 -19.29 -7.12 3.67
C ALA A 19 -19.59 -8.34 4.56
N ALA A 20 -20.45 -9.26 4.11
CA ALA A 20 -20.74 -10.51 4.82
C ALA A 20 -19.51 -11.41 4.96
N ASP A 21 -18.63 -11.43 3.95
CA ASP A 21 -17.39 -12.22 3.93
C ASP A 21 -16.29 -11.61 4.80
N CYS A 22 -16.46 -10.37 5.24
CA CYS A 22 -15.48 -9.68 6.08
C CYS A 22 -15.58 -10.14 7.53
N SER A 23 -14.45 -10.26 8.23
CA SER A 23 -14.46 -10.55 9.67
C SER A 23 -15.19 -9.47 10.50
N PRO A 24 -15.67 -9.77 11.72
CA PRO A 24 -16.28 -8.76 12.59
C PRO A 24 -15.39 -7.53 12.80
N PHE A 25 -14.08 -7.74 12.92
CA PHE A 25 -13.10 -6.66 13.01
C PHE A 25 -13.09 -5.80 11.75
N CYS A 26 -13.02 -6.40 10.57
CA CYS A 26 -13.03 -5.66 9.30
C CYS A 26 -14.31 -4.85 9.14
N ARG A 27 -15.47 -5.45 9.43
CA ARG A 27 -16.77 -4.75 9.38
C ARG A 27 -16.82 -3.55 10.33
N ALA A 28 -16.29 -3.69 11.55
CA ALA A 28 -16.35 -2.64 12.55
C ALA A 28 -15.26 -1.56 12.40
N LYS A 29 -14.09 -1.89 11.83
CA LYS A 29 -12.91 -1.01 11.88
C LYS A 29 -12.34 -0.64 10.51
N VAL A 30 -12.56 -1.45 9.48
CA VAL A 30 -11.95 -1.25 8.15
C VAL A 30 -12.98 -0.71 7.17
N LEU A 31 -14.12 -1.39 7.01
CA LEU A 31 -15.16 -0.99 6.04
C LEU A 31 -15.65 0.46 6.23
N PRO A 32 -15.86 0.99 7.46
CA PRO A 32 -16.29 2.38 7.65
C PRO A 32 -15.24 3.43 7.28
N LEU A 33 -13.99 3.01 7.05
CA LEU A 33 -12.89 3.90 6.67
C LEU A 33 -12.72 4.00 5.15
N LEU A 34 -13.34 3.10 4.38
CA LEU A 34 -13.31 3.13 2.92
C LEU A 34 -13.97 4.42 2.40
N GLN A 35 -13.40 4.98 1.35
CA GLN A 35 -13.84 6.19 0.68
C GLN A 35 -14.89 5.90 -0.40
N GLY A 36 -14.82 4.73 -1.05
CA GLY A 36 -15.69 4.38 -2.16
C GLY A 36 -15.57 5.34 -3.35
N GLY A 37 -16.66 5.44 -4.12
CA GLY A 37 -16.73 6.36 -5.27
C GLY A 37 -15.61 6.11 -6.28
N ARG A 38 -14.83 7.15 -6.60
CA ARG A 38 -13.72 7.06 -7.57
C ARG A 38 -12.58 6.13 -7.16
N PHE A 39 -12.50 5.75 -5.88
CA PHE A 39 -11.45 4.86 -5.38
C PHE A 39 -11.85 3.39 -5.49
N ALA A 40 -13.15 3.11 -5.58
CA ALA A 40 -13.68 1.78 -5.79
C ALA A 40 -13.46 1.37 -7.25
N VAL A 41 -12.60 0.40 -7.50
CA VAL A 41 -12.24 -0.08 -8.84
C VAL A 41 -12.28 -1.61 -8.93
N PRO A 42 -12.54 -2.17 -10.13
CA PRO A 42 -12.31 -3.59 -10.40
C PRO A 42 -10.85 -4.01 -10.14
N LEU A 43 -10.63 -5.29 -9.81
CA LEU A 43 -9.31 -5.82 -9.46
C LEU A 43 -8.29 -5.69 -10.60
N ASP A 44 -8.71 -5.94 -11.84
CA ASP A 44 -7.90 -5.77 -13.05
C ASP A 44 -7.48 -4.31 -13.24
N GLN A 45 -8.40 -3.35 -13.07
CA GLN A 45 -8.07 -1.93 -13.14
C GLN A 45 -7.10 -1.52 -12.04
N LEU A 46 -7.26 -2.03 -10.82
CA LEU A 46 -6.30 -1.80 -9.74
C LEU A 46 -4.91 -2.30 -10.12
N ARG A 47 -4.80 -3.52 -10.66
CA ARG A 47 -3.53 -4.11 -11.09
C ARG A 47 -2.85 -3.26 -12.15
N THR A 48 -3.58 -2.86 -13.18
CA THR A 48 -3.05 -2.01 -14.26
C THR A 48 -2.61 -0.65 -13.71
N ALA A 49 -3.45 0.02 -12.92
CA ALA A 49 -3.13 1.33 -12.37
C ALA A 49 -1.93 1.28 -11.43
N LEU A 50 -1.83 0.26 -10.58
CA LEU A 50 -0.70 0.08 -9.67
C LEU A 50 0.59 -0.25 -10.44
N HIS A 51 0.51 -1.09 -11.49
CA HIS A 51 1.66 -1.36 -12.36
C HIS A 51 2.19 -0.07 -12.99
N VAL A 52 1.31 0.73 -13.62
CA VAL A 52 1.68 2.01 -14.24
C VAL A 52 2.30 2.95 -13.21
N TRP A 53 1.71 3.04 -12.02
CA TRP A 53 2.23 3.88 -10.94
C TRP A 53 3.64 3.45 -10.51
N LEU A 54 3.89 2.15 -10.35
CA LEU A 54 5.20 1.60 -9.97
C LEU A 54 6.24 1.74 -11.08
N SER A 55 5.87 1.51 -12.35
CA SER A 55 6.77 1.67 -13.49
C SER A 55 7.19 3.13 -13.72
N ALA A 56 6.36 4.10 -13.34
CA ALA A 56 6.70 5.51 -13.42
C ALA A 56 7.68 5.97 -12.33
N LEU A 57 7.98 5.12 -11.34
CA LEU A 57 9.02 5.38 -10.36
C LEU A 57 10.40 5.06 -10.95
N GLY A 58 11.45 5.66 -10.38
CA GLY A 58 12.81 5.12 -10.55
C GLY A 58 12.97 3.77 -9.83
N PRO A 59 14.21 3.26 -9.71
CA PRO A 59 14.50 2.08 -8.89
C PRO A 59 13.90 2.20 -7.48
N ALA A 60 13.06 1.26 -7.06
CA ALA A 60 12.28 1.33 -5.82
C ALA A 60 12.20 -0.01 -5.08
N VAL A 61 12.18 0.07 -3.74
CA VAL A 61 11.93 -1.05 -2.83
C VAL A 61 10.57 -0.85 -2.16
N LEU A 62 9.67 -1.80 -2.39
CA LEU A 62 8.36 -1.86 -1.77
C LEU A 62 8.48 -2.46 -0.37
N VAL A 63 8.34 -1.60 0.63
CA VAL A 63 8.46 -1.94 2.04
C VAL A 63 7.08 -2.34 2.59
N CYS A 64 6.98 -3.61 2.97
CA CYS A 64 5.80 -4.22 3.57
C CYS A 64 5.97 -4.33 5.10
N ASP A 65 4.91 -4.01 5.86
CA ASP A 65 4.94 -4.12 7.33
C ASP A 65 4.73 -5.56 7.82
N SER A 66 4.21 -6.44 6.97
CA SER A 66 4.03 -7.85 7.26
C SER A 66 4.33 -8.75 6.06
N PRO A 67 4.66 -10.03 6.29
CA PRO A 67 4.73 -11.02 5.22
C PRO A 67 3.39 -11.17 4.48
N ARG A 68 2.27 -10.96 5.16
CA ARG A 68 0.93 -11.04 4.56
C ARG A 68 0.74 -9.98 3.48
N ASP A 69 1.21 -8.75 3.71
CA ASP A 69 1.13 -7.67 2.71
C ASP A 69 1.97 -8.00 1.48
N ALA A 70 3.16 -8.58 1.67
CA ALA A 70 4.01 -9.03 0.57
C ALA A 70 3.35 -10.15 -0.25
N VAL A 71 2.64 -11.08 0.40
CA VAL A 71 1.86 -12.12 -0.28
C VAL A 71 0.66 -11.54 -1.03
N GLN A 72 -0.02 -10.54 -0.46
CA GLN A 72 -1.10 -9.86 -1.17
C GLN A 72 -0.58 -9.10 -2.38
N LEU A 73 0.58 -8.45 -2.25
CA LEU A 73 1.24 -7.76 -3.35
C LEU A 73 1.63 -8.74 -4.46
N SER A 74 2.23 -9.90 -4.15
CA SER A 74 2.58 -10.89 -5.18
C SER A 74 1.36 -11.44 -5.92
N ARG A 75 0.20 -11.58 -5.26
CA ARG A 75 -1.07 -11.95 -5.91
C ARG A 75 -1.61 -10.89 -6.87
N LEU A 76 -1.23 -9.62 -6.70
CA LEU A 76 -1.55 -8.56 -7.65
C LEU A 76 -0.66 -8.63 -8.90
N PHE A 77 0.53 -9.23 -8.79
CA PHE A 77 1.56 -9.31 -9.83
C PHE A 77 2.00 -10.75 -10.08
N PRO A 78 1.14 -11.60 -10.67
CA PRO A 78 1.46 -13.01 -10.90
C PRO A 78 2.69 -13.21 -11.79
N ASP A 79 2.93 -12.29 -12.73
CA ASP A 79 4.08 -12.32 -13.65
C ASP A 79 5.33 -11.61 -13.08
N GLY A 80 5.27 -11.19 -11.81
CA GLY A 80 6.30 -10.42 -11.16
C GLY A 80 6.06 -8.91 -11.18
N LEU A 81 6.83 -8.21 -10.34
CA LEU A 81 6.79 -6.75 -10.26
C LEU A 81 7.44 -6.09 -11.48
N PRO A 82 7.17 -4.80 -11.72
CA PRO A 82 7.97 -4.00 -12.64
C PRO A 82 9.47 -4.15 -12.37
N ALA A 83 10.30 -4.22 -13.41
CA ALA A 83 11.73 -4.50 -13.29
C ALA A 83 12.52 -3.52 -12.41
N ASN A 84 12.02 -2.28 -12.24
CA ASN A 84 12.60 -1.28 -11.36
C ASN A 84 12.24 -1.48 -9.87
N CYS A 85 11.40 -2.47 -9.54
CA CYS A 85 10.84 -2.66 -8.22
C CYS A 85 11.32 -3.97 -7.58
N SER A 86 11.62 -3.92 -6.28
CA SER A 86 11.82 -5.11 -5.43
C SER A 86 10.95 -5.02 -4.17
N VAL A 87 10.85 -6.11 -3.39
CA VAL A 87 10.06 -6.15 -2.14
C VAL A 87 10.97 -6.39 -0.95
N SER A 88 10.71 -5.69 0.15
CA SER A 88 11.32 -5.94 1.45
C SER A 88 10.26 -5.96 2.55
N VAL A 89 10.33 -6.95 3.44
CA VAL A 89 9.46 -7.01 4.63
C VAL A 89 10.23 -6.49 5.83
N LEU A 90 9.65 -5.54 6.57
CA LEU A 90 10.30 -5.00 7.75
C LEU A 90 10.48 -6.07 8.82
N GLY A 91 11.73 -6.24 9.26
CA GLY A 91 12.07 -6.97 10.48
C GLY A 91 11.64 -6.22 11.76
N PHE A 92 11.77 -6.88 12.90
CA PHE A 92 11.33 -6.35 14.21
C PHE A 92 11.86 -4.94 14.51
N LEU A 93 13.17 -4.72 14.37
CA LEU A 93 13.82 -3.42 14.56
C LEU A 93 13.28 -2.35 13.57
N GLY A 94 13.03 -2.74 12.31
CA GLY A 94 12.46 -1.87 11.29
C GLY A 94 11.04 -1.40 11.66
N LYS A 95 10.20 -2.32 12.19
CA LYS A 95 8.85 -1.99 12.67
C LYS A 95 8.89 -1.05 13.88
N ALA A 96 9.77 -1.32 14.84
CA ALA A 96 9.94 -0.48 16.03
C ALA A 96 10.37 0.95 15.64
N ARG A 97 11.37 1.08 14.77
CA ARG A 97 11.86 2.37 14.28
C ARG A 97 10.79 3.14 13.50
N ARG A 98 9.98 2.47 12.66
CA ARG A 98 8.85 3.09 11.95
C ARG A 98 7.79 3.64 12.91
N ARG A 99 7.49 2.89 13.99
CA ARG A 99 6.54 3.29 15.02
C ARG A 99 7.01 4.53 15.78
N VAL A 100 8.31 4.62 16.06
CA VAL A 100 8.95 5.78 16.70
C VAL A 100 9.00 7.00 15.78
N LEU A 101 9.37 6.80 14.50
CA LEU A 101 9.54 7.90 13.54
C LEU A 101 8.22 8.50 13.02
N ASN A 102 7.04 7.94 13.38
CA ASN A 102 5.72 8.51 13.11
C ASN A 102 5.47 8.95 11.64
N VAL A 103 6.18 8.35 10.69
CA VAL A 103 6.12 8.77 9.28
C VAL A 103 4.72 8.56 8.70
N GLY A 104 3.99 7.53 9.16
CA GLY A 104 2.58 7.34 8.82
C GLY A 104 1.72 8.55 9.21
N ARG A 105 1.85 9.09 10.43
CA ARG A 105 1.03 10.23 10.91
C ARG A 105 1.28 11.55 10.17
N ARG A 106 2.46 11.76 9.55
CA ARG A 106 2.73 12.98 8.75
C ARG A 106 2.05 12.95 7.38
N LEU A 107 1.84 11.76 6.81
CA LEU A 107 1.28 11.58 5.48
C LEU A 107 -0.24 11.66 5.47
N HIS A 108 -0.91 11.06 6.46
CA HIS A 108 -2.36 11.17 6.66
C HIS A 108 -2.84 12.61 6.81
N ARG A 109 -2.07 13.44 7.53
CA ARG A 109 -2.38 14.86 7.75
C ARG A 109 -2.28 15.71 6.49
N LYS A 110 -1.42 15.35 5.54
CA LYS A 110 -1.16 16.14 4.33
C LYS A 110 -2.21 15.92 3.24
N HIS A 111 -2.79 14.72 3.17
CA HIS A 111 -3.66 14.31 2.05
C HIS A 111 -5.11 13.98 2.46
N GLY A 112 -5.49 14.19 3.73
CA GLY A 112 -6.86 13.93 4.21
C GLY A 112 -7.29 12.46 4.19
N LEU A 113 -6.33 11.53 4.04
CA LEU A 113 -6.60 10.09 4.04
C LEU A 113 -6.82 9.61 5.48
N ARG A 114 -7.90 8.83 5.70
CA ARG A 114 -8.19 8.18 6.98
C ARG A 114 -7.13 7.10 7.24
N VAL A 115 -6.85 6.75 8.49
CA VAL A 115 -5.79 5.78 8.84
C VAL A 115 -6.20 4.39 8.36
N HIS A 116 -5.55 3.87 7.32
CA HIS A 116 -5.75 2.49 6.85
C HIS A 116 -4.61 1.60 7.36
N HIS A 117 -4.94 0.41 7.86
CA HIS A 117 -3.95 -0.55 8.39
C HIS A 117 -3.06 -1.19 7.32
N ALA A 118 -3.24 -0.87 6.03
CA ALA A 118 -2.52 -1.44 4.90
C ALA A 118 -1.60 -0.38 4.23
N ASP A 119 -0.58 0.08 4.97
CA ASP A 119 0.41 1.04 4.45
C ASP A 119 1.64 0.33 3.86
N ALA A 120 1.57 -0.09 2.60
CA ALA A 120 2.78 -0.41 1.82
C ALA A 120 3.47 0.88 1.35
N LYS A 121 4.80 0.98 1.54
CA LYS A 121 5.61 2.14 1.10
C LYS A 121 6.50 1.77 -0.07
N ALA A 122 6.71 2.67 -1.02
CA ALA A 122 7.73 2.53 -2.05
C ALA A 122 8.89 3.47 -1.72
N ASN A 123 10.08 2.95 -1.44
CA ASN A 123 11.26 3.77 -1.20
C ASN A 123 12.18 3.70 -2.41
N ARG A 124 12.53 4.83 -3.03
CA ARG A 124 13.56 4.84 -4.08
C ARG A 124 14.92 4.41 -3.52
N ILE A 125 15.67 3.63 -4.29
CA ILE A 125 17.05 3.31 -3.99
C ILE A 125 17.89 4.54 -4.36
N ALA A 126 18.49 5.19 -3.37
CA ALA A 126 19.57 6.14 -3.64
C ALA A 126 20.79 5.31 -4.05
N LEU A 127 21.12 5.32 -5.34
CA LEU A 127 22.44 4.86 -5.79
C LEU A 127 23.45 5.87 -5.26
N MET A 128 24.24 5.45 -4.28
CA MET A 128 25.53 6.07 -3.93
C MET A 128 26.59 5.55 -4.89
#